data_AF-A0A251RVQ2-F1
#
_entry.id   AF-A0A251RVQ2-F1
#
_cell.length_a   1.000
_cell.length_b   1.000
_cell.length_c   1.000
_cell.angle_alpha   90.00
_cell.angle_beta   90.00
_cell.angle_gamma   90.00
#
_symmetry.space_group_name_H-M   'P 1'
#
loop_
_entity.id
_entity.type
_entity.pdbx_description
1 polymer ?
#
loop_
_entity_poly.entity_id
_entity_poly.type
_entity_poly.pdbx_seq_one_letter_code
_entity_poly.pdbx_strand_id
1 'polypeptide(L)'
;MRHQQTMFTSIPIFRALTILKCSNHHHTTTSASMAATPATTVCSAASPSIQDHVTVRAATISLQEWQAWGTDSPMPTQVAQIVEEMVDLERQSDAQMKFGGLGGKLKGDFKTQEDKKHRAKYKALDDSEQKLHFFSARQIACRLLGSRGYLCQKCWLPQEDCMCSRVVTSNLWHRIRFWLYMHPKDFLRQNNTGKLLWQVFGINAAKLCLFGIAEHEEIMWNAFSHSGRNNVWCLYPNKNTPTKSVEDSFTGCTSNNLLSEPHQTDEGEMFNFILIDGTWSNSAAMFRRLKERADLIWGDDLPCISLSTGASAMHKLRPQPSWDRTCTAGAAVGLLDELHLVSQFNSLGLDKQAEAVENSVDVLLASLTGRRLRMGRSVTRRQRHHDDFC
;
A
#
# COMPACT_ATOMS: atom_id res chain seq x y z
N MET A 1 -8.86 -57.92 27.71
CA MET A 1 -9.59 -57.29 26.58
C MET A 1 -8.97 -55.93 26.32
N ARG A 2 -8.27 -55.79 25.19
CA ARG A 2 -7.76 -54.51 24.69
C ARG A 2 -8.85 -53.89 23.81
N HIS A 3 -9.20 -52.63 24.02
CA HIS A 3 -10.02 -51.88 23.07
C HIS A 3 -9.21 -50.72 22.52
N GLN A 4 -8.91 -50.83 21.23
CA GLN A 4 -8.43 -49.77 20.36
C GLN A 4 -9.61 -48.83 20.08
N GLN A 5 -9.40 -47.53 20.28
CA GLN A 5 -10.19 -46.48 19.63
C GLN A 5 -9.29 -45.80 18.60
N THR A 6 -9.66 -45.96 17.34
CA THR A 6 -9.08 -45.31 16.17
C THR A 6 -9.57 -43.87 16.08
N MET A 7 -8.66 -42.91 16.23
CA MET A 7 -8.90 -41.52 15.83
C MET A 7 -8.71 -41.38 14.32
N PHE A 8 -9.73 -40.89 13.62
CA PHE A 8 -9.61 -40.39 12.25
C PHE A 8 -9.01 -38.98 12.30
N THR A 9 -7.78 -38.84 11.82
CA THR A 9 -7.17 -37.53 11.53
C THR A 9 -7.39 -37.20 10.06
N SER A 10 -8.14 -36.14 9.80
CA SER A 10 -8.34 -35.53 8.48
C SER A 10 -7.05 -34.82 8.05
N ILE A 11 -6.44 -35.31 6.97
CA ILE A 11 -5.23 -34.76 6.34
C ILE A 11 -5.65 -33.63 5.37
N PRO A 12 -5.05 -32.42 5.43
CA PRO A 12 -5.31 -31.39 4.43
C PRO A 12 -4.64 -31.75 3.10
N ILE A 13 -5.43 -31.70 2.03
CA ILE A 13 -5.03 -32.00 0.65
C ILE A 13 -4.11 -30.88 0.14
N PHE A 14 -2.80 -31.16 0.08
CA PHE A 14 -1.84 -30.34 -0.66
C PHE A 14 -2.01 -30.57 -2.17
N ARG A 15 -2.36 -29.51 -2.92
CA ARG A 15 -2.21 -29.51 -4.38
C ARG A 15 -0.73 -29.45 -4.74
N ALA A 16 -0.17 -30.59 -5.14
CA ALA A 16 1.16 -30.67 -5.75
C ALA A 16 1.12 -30.10 -7.18
N LEU A 17 1.90 -29.05 -7.45
CA LEU A 17 2.20 -28.62 -8.82
C LEU A 17 3.25 -29.58 -9.41
N THR A 18 2.85 -30.36 -10.41
CA THR A 18 3.73 -31.20 -11.22
C THR A 18 4.56 -30.33 -12.16
N ILE A 19 5.88 -30.26 -11.92
CA ILE A 19 6.85 -29.67 -12.85
C ILE A 19 7.19 -30.74 -13.91
N LEU A 20 6.73 -30.53 -15.15
CA LEU A 20 7.23 -31.28 -16.30
C LEU A 20 8.69 -30.89 -16.56
N LYS A 21 9.60 -31.85 -16.35
CA LYS A 21 10.96 -31.83 -16.91
C LYS A 21 10.86 -32.07 -18.41
N CYS A 22 11.41 -31.17 -19.22
CA CYS A 22 11.72 -31.46 -20.62
C CYS A 22 13.24 -31.64 -20.77
N SER A 23 13.62 -32.75 -21.38
CA SER A 23 14.96 -33.32 -21.44
C SER A 23 15.84 -32.72 -22.53
N ASN A 24 17.15 -32.85 -22.30
CA ASN A 24 18.28 -32.55 -23.17
C ASN A 24 18.17 -33.10 -24.59
N HIS A 25 18.63 -32.30 -25.56
CA HIS A 25 19.27 -32.83 -26.76
C HIS A 25 20.64 -32.17 -26.99
N HIS A 26 21.64 -33.03 -27.05
CA HIS A 26 22.99 -32.77 -27.52
C HIS A 26 22.99 -32.41 -29.01
N HIS A 27 23.89 -31.51 -29.44
CA HIS A 27 24.69 -31.76 -30.63
C HIS A 27 25.97 -30.88 -30.66
N THR A 28 27.10 -31.60 -30.60
CA THR A 28 28.37 -31.42 -31.32
C THR A 28 29.15 -30.10 -31.33
N THR A 29 30.34 -30.23 -30.76
CA THR A 29 31.58 -29.45 -30.85
C THR A 29 32.12 -29.26 -32.27
N THR A 30 32.66 -28.07 -32.54
CA THR A 30 33.83 -27.89 -33.42
C THR A 30 34.70 -26.75 -32.90
N SER A 31 35.98 -27.06 -32.71
CA SER A 31 37.05 -26.20 -32.23
C SER A 31 37.72 -25.44 -33.37
N ALA A 32 37.98 -24.15 -33.20
CA ALA A 32 39.07 -23.45 -33.87
C ALA A 32 39.65 -22.38 -32.94
N SER A 33 40.98 -22.33 -32.89
CA SER A 33 41.80 -21.62 -31.92
C SER A 33 42.26 -20.24 -32.42
N MET A 34 42.85 -19.50 -31.47
CA MET A 34 43.85 -18.42 -31.61
C MET A 34 43.37 -16.96 -31.60
N ALA A 35 43.58 -16.37 -30.42
CA ALA A 35 44.24 -15.09 -30.14
C ALA A 35 43.66 -13.78 -30.70
N ALA A 36 43.12 -12.95 -29.78
CA ALA A 36 43.60 -11.59 -29.52
C ALA A 36 42.85 -11.01 -28.30
N THR A 37 43.61 -10.54 -27.31
CA THR A 37 43.14 -9.75 -26.16
C THR A 37 42.79 -8.33 -26.62
N PRO A 38 41.60 -7.78 -26.29
CA PRO A 38 41.41 -6.35 -26.28
C PRO A 38 41.27 -5.82 -24.84
N ALA A 39 41.89 -4.67 -24.64
CA ALA A 39 42.03 -3.96 -23.38
C ALA A 39 40.71 -3.77 -22.62
N THR A 40 40.77 -4.04 -21.32
CA THR A 40 39.75 -3.72 -20.32
C THR A 40 39.58 -2.21 -20.25
N THR A 41 38.68 -1.65 -21.07
CA THR A 41 38.22 -0.28 -20.87
C THR A 41 37.19 -0.32 -19.76
N VAL A 42 37.61 0.14 -18.57
CA VAL A 42 36.72 0.38 -17.44
C VAL A 42 35.81 1.55 -17.82
N CYS A 43 34.68 1.26 -18.45
CA CYS A 43 33.59 2.21 -18.56
C CYS A 43 33.00 2.40 -17.18
N SER A 44 33.46 3.44 -16.48
CA SER A 44 32.77 4.01 -15.32
C SER A 44 31.39 4.49 -15.78
N ALA A 45 30.40 3.59 -15.76
CA ALA A 45 29.01 3.94 -15.95
C ALA A 45 28.57 4.78 -14.75
N ALA A 46 28.76 6.09 -14.87
CA ALA A 46 28.15 7.06 -13.99
C ALA A 46 26.65 6.76 -13.91
N SER A 47 26.11 6.76 -12.69
CA SER A 47 24.66 6.77 -12.49
C SER A 47 24.06 7.86 -13.38
N PRO A 48 22.90 7.65 -14.05
CA PRO A 48 22.25 8.75 -14.73
C PRO A 48 21.99 9.81 -13.66
N SER A 49 22.73 10.91 -13.75
CA SER A 49 22.42 12.13 -13.04
C SER A 49 20.96 12.41 -13.37
N ILE A 50 20.14 12.60 -12.34
CA ILE A 50 18.91 13.36 -12.48
C ILE A 50 19.35 14.63 -13.21
N GLN A 51 19.05 14.76 -14.50
CA GLN A 51 19.30 16.00 -15.19
C GLN A 51 18.59 17.05 -14.37
N ASP A 52 19.33 18.04 -13.88
CA ASP A 52 18.80 19.22 -13.22
C ASP A 52 18.00 19.99 -14.29
N HIS A 53 16.81 19.48 -14.63
CA HIS A 53 15.81 20.27 -15.32
C HIS A 53 15.39 21.35 -14.32
N VAL A 54 15.96 22.54 -14.51
CA VAL A 54 15.46 23.79 -13.92
C VAL A 54 14.09 24.05 -14.55
N THR A 55 13.10 23.29 -14.09
CA THR A 55 11.70 23.52 -14.40
C THR A 55 11.22 24.46 -13.31
N VAL A 56 10.71 25.64 -13.70
CA VAL A 56 10.04 26.54 -12.77
C VAL A 56 8.95 25.74 -12.06
N ARG A 57 9.19 25.38 -10.80
CA ARG A 57 8.21 24.61 -10.02
C ARG A 57 7.03 25.55 -9.75
N ALA A 58 5.86 25.18 -10.26
CA ALA A 58 4.64 25.91 -9.95
C ALA A 58 4.45 25.95 -8.43
N ALA A 59 4.09 27.13 -7.92
CA ALA A 59 4.03 27.40 -6.48
C ALA A 59 3.01 26.55 -5.73
N THR A 60 2.02 26.04 -6.45
CA THR A 60 0.86 25.34 -5.90
C THR A 60 0.70 23.96 -6.54
N ILE A 61 0.09 23.05 -5.78
CA ILE A 61 -0.45 21.79 -6.27
C ILE A 61 -1.91 22.07 -6.63
N SER A 62 -2.29 21.92 -7.90
CA SER A 62 -3.68 22.11 -8.29
C SER A 62 -4.56 20.98 -7.74
N LEU A 63 -5.87 21.22 -7.60
CA LEU A 63 -6.81 20.17 -7.19
C LEU A 63 -6.77 18.96 -8.14
N GLN A 64 -6.68 19.20 -9.44
CA GLN A 64 -6.54 18.14 -10.45
C GLN A 64 -5.26 17.33 -10.24
N GLU A 65 -4.14 17.99 -9.95
CA GLU A 65 -2.88 17.30 -9.65
C GLU A 65 -2.98 16.47 -8.38
N TRP A 66 -3.60 17.00 -7.31
CA TRP A 66 -3.84 16.28 -6.07
C TRP A 66 -4.68 15.02 -6.28
N GLN A 67 -5.84 15.17 -6.93
CA GLN A 67 -6.77 14.07 -7.15
C GLN A 67 -6.19 12.99 -8.07
N ALA A 68 -5.34 13.37 -9.02
CA ALA A 68 -4.65 12.42 -9.90
C ALA A 68 -3.74 11.43 -9.14
N TRP A 69 -3.36 11.70 -7.88
CA TRP A 69 -2.59 10.78 -7.04
C TRP A 69 -3.40 9.63 -6.42
N GLY A 70 -4.68 9.49 -6.77
CA GLY A 70 -5.53 8.37 -6.34
C GLY A 70 -6.54 8.73 -5.25
N THR A 71 -7.07 9.95 -5.28
CA THR A 71 -8.11 10.42 -4.36
C THR A 71 -9.10 11.32 -5.08
N ASP A 72 -10.33 11.39 -4.60
CA ASP A 72 -11.33 12.41 -5.00
C ASP A 72 -11.49 13.50 -3.93
N SER A 73 -10.78 13.40 -2.81
CA SER A 73 -10.81 14.40 -1.74
C SER A 73 -10.32 15.78 -2.20
N PRO A 74 -10.78 16.86 -1.54
CA PRO A 74 -10.12 18.15 -1.64
C PRO A 74 -8.66 18.06 -1.13
N MET A 75 -7.81 18.98 -1.60
CA MET A 75 -6.44 19.10 -1.11
C MET A 75 -6.45 19.50 0.38
N PRO A 76 -5.81 18.74 1.29
CA PRO A 76 -5.80 19.08 2.71
C PRO A 76 -5.14 20.44 2.96
N THR A 77 -5.77 21.26 3.80
CA THR A 77 -5.40 22.67 3.99
C THR A 77 -3.98 22.80 4.50
N GLN A 78 -3.63 22.01 5.52
CA GLN A 78 -2.29 22.05 6.12
C GLN A 78 -1.21 21.53 5.18
N VAL A 79 -1.54 20.60 4.26
CA VAL A 79 -0.59 20.14 3.24
C VAL A 79 -0.32 21.26 2.23
N ALA A 80 -1.37 21.94 1.75
CA ALA A 80 -1.24 23.07 0.83
C ALA A 80 -0.38 24.19 1.42
N GLN A 81 -0.65 24.58 2.68
CA GLN A 81 0.14 25.58 3.41
C GLN A 81 1.62 25.21 3.50
N ILE A 82 1.95 23.95 3.84
CA ILE A 82 3.34 23.52 3.95
C ILE A 82 4.03 23.51 2.58
N VAL A 83 3.31 23.14 1.51
CA VAL A 83 3.85 23.21 0.14
C VAL A 83 4.22 24.65 -0.22
N GLU A 84 3.31 25.60 0.01
CA GLU A 84 3.55 27.03 -0.23
C GLU A 84 4.74 27.54 0.60
N GLU A 85 4.76 27.24 1.90
CA GLU A 85 5.87 27.61 2.79
C GLU A 85 7.23 27.07 2.32
N MET A 86 7.27 25.86 1.74
CA MET A 86 8.50 25.25 1.21
C MET A 86 8.94 25.91 -0.09
N VAL A 87 8.01 26.22 -1.00
CA VAL A 87 8.33 26.93 -2.25
C VAL A 87 8.80 28.35 -1.96
N ASP A 88 8.16 29.05 -1.03
CA ASP A 88 8.58 30.40 -0.64
C ASP A 88 9.94 30.39 0.05
N LEU A 89 10.21 29.36 0.87
CA LEU A 89 11.56 29.17 1.43
C LEU A 89 12.60 28.95 0.33
N GLU A 90 12.28 28.22 -0.75
CA GLU A 90 13.20 28.01 -1.88
C GLU A 90 13.46 29.31 -2.65
N ARG A 91 12.45 30.18 -2.77
CA ARG A 91 12.58 31.50 -3.42
C ARG A 91 13.39 32.50 -2.60
N GLN A 92 13.27 32.43 -1.28
CA GLN A 92 13.94 33.36 -0.35
C GLN A 92 15.34 32.89 0.03
N SER A 93 15.70 31.65 -0.29
CA SER A 93 16.98 31.03 0.01
C SER A 93 17.82 30.87 -1.25
N ASP A 94 19.14 30.99 -1.13
CA ASP A 94 20.07 30.61 -2.21
C ASP A 94 20.17 29.07 -2.38
N ALA A 95 19.44 28.29 -1.55
CA ALA A 95 19.47 26.83 -1.57
C ALA A 95 18.26 26.24 -2.32
N GLN A 96 18.55 25.45 -3.35
CA GLN A 96 17.53 24.72 -4.12
C GLN A 96 16.99 23.49 -3.38
N MET A 97 15.68 23.22 -3.49
CA MET A 97 15.04 21.99 -3.03
C MET A 97 15.47 20.78 -3.87
N LYS A 98 16.35 19.96 -3.29
CA LYS A 98 16.78 18.68 -3.86
C LYS A 98 16.23 17.50 -3.08
N PHE A 99 15.72 16.50 -3.79
CA PHE A 99 15.23 15.24 -3.22
C PHE A 99 16.10 14.08 -3.66
N GLY A 100 16.39 13.14 -2.76
CA GLY A 100 17.19 11.97 -3.13
C GLY A 100 17.49 11.00 -1.99
N GLY A 101 18.25 9.94 -2.33
CA GLY A 101 18.63 8.87 -1.41
C GLY A 101 17.47 7.94 -1.02
N LEU A 102 17.69 7.13 0.03
CA LEU A 102 16.71 6.18 0.54
C LEU A 102 15.42 6.88 0.99
N GLY A 103 14.36 6.72 0.20
CA GLY A 103 13.03 7.25 0.49
C GLY A 103 12.74 8.66 -0.05
N GLY A 104 13.56 9.18 -0.98
CA GLY A 104 13.28 10.45 -1.67
C GLY A 104 13.18 11.65 -0.74
N LYS A 105 14.07 11.71 0.26
CA LYS A 105 14.05 12.76 1.29
C LYS A 105 14.70 14.03 0.77
N LEU A 106 14.35 15.17 1.37
CA LEU A 106 15.08 16.44 1.19
C LEU A 106 16.58 16.26 1.46
N LYS A 107 17.41 17.01 0.73
CA LYS A 107 18.88 16.99 0.75
C LYS A 107 19.46 18.41 0.73
N GLY A 108 20.76 18.50 1.02
CA GLY A 108 21.54 19.74 0.93
C GLY A 108 21.16 20.78 1.97
N ASP A 109 21.59 22.02 1.74
CA ASP A 109 21.41 23.12 2.69
C ASP A 109 19.95 23.50 2.89
N PHE A 110 19.12 23.38 1.84
CA PHE A 110 17.68 23.58 1.94
C PHE A 110 17.07 22.67 3.02
N LYS A 111 17.44 21.37 3.02
CA LYS A 111 16.99 20.43 4.05
C LYS A 111 17.33 20.91 5.45
N THR A 112 18.53 21.44 5.66
CA THR A 112 18.98 21.92 6.97
C THR A 112 18.15 23.12 7.43
N GLN A 113 17.88 24.06 6.53
CA GLN A 113 17.06 25.24 6.80
C GLN A 113 15.59 24.86 7.09
N GLU A 114 15.00 24.04 6.22
CA GLU A 114 13.63 23.57 6.36
C GLU A 114 13.44 22.73 7.64
N ASP A 115 14.37 21.81 7.95
CA ASP A 115 14.32 21.03 9.19
C ASP A 115 14.43 21.92 10.44
N LYS A 116 15.18 23.02 10.38
CA LYS A 116 15.28 23.98 11.50
C LYS A 116 13.93 24.68 11.71
N LYS A 117 13.31 25.19 10.64
CA LYS A 117 11.97 25.82 10.67
C LYS A 117 10.92 24.83 11.17
N HIS A 118 10.92 23.60 10.64
CA HIS A 118 10.01 22.55 11.05
C HIS A 118 10.16 22.16 12.52
N ARG A 119 11.38 21.97 13.02
CA ARG A 119 11.61 21.66 14.45
C ARG A 119 11.13 22.78 15.36
N ALA A 120 11.33 24.04 14.96
CA ALA A 120 10.82 25.19 15.71
C ALA A 120 9.29 25.20 15.75
N LYS A 121 8.63 25.05 14.59
CA LYS A 121 7.16 24.96 14.49
C LYS A 121 6.60 23.79 15.31
N TYR A 122 7.19 22.59 15.17
CA TYR A 122 6.78 21.40 15.94
C TYR A 122 6.91 21.60 17.46
N LYS A 123 7.96 22.30 17.92
CA LYS A 123 8.17 22.61 19.35
C LYS A 123 7.13 23.60 19.87
N ALA A 124 6.64 24.50 19.03
CA ALA A 124 5.64 25.51 19.37
C ALA A 124 4.19 24.98 19.39
N LEU A 125 3.94 23.74 18.95
CA LEU A 125 2.61 23.13 19.02
C LEU A 125 2.35 22.59 20.43
N ASP A 126 1.16 22.87 20.95
CA ASP A 126 0.82 22.63 22.36
C ASP A 126 0.38 21.18 22.62
N ASP A 127 -0.46 20.60 21.75
CA ASP A 127 -1.01 19.26 21.94
C ASP A 127 -0.48 18.21 20.94
N SER A 128 -0.76 16.93 21.24
CA SER A 128 -0.31 15.78 20.45
C SER A 128 -1.04 15.63 19.11
N GLU A 129 -2.29 16.06 19.00
CA GLU A 129 -3.08 15.99 17.76
C GLU A 129 -2.53 16.97 16.73
N GLN A 130 -2.30 18.23 17.12
CA GLN A 130 -1.68 19.22 16.25
C GLN A 130 -0.31 18.77 15.75
N LYS A 131 0.50 18.15 16.63
CA LYS A 131 1.79 17.56 16.27
C LYS A 131 1.66 16.42 15.26
N LEU A 132 0.67 15.55 15.43
CA LEU A 132 0.37 14.47 14.49
C LEU A 132 -0.06 15.02 13.13
N HIS A 133 -0.97 15.99 13.11
CA HIS A 133 -1.44 16.63 11.89
C HIS A 133 -0.31 17.31 11.13
N PHE A 134 0.45 18.14 11.83
CA PHE A 134 1.59 18.84 11.24
C PHE A 134 2.66 17.89 10.71
N PHE A 135 2.99 16.83 11.47
CA PHE A 135 3.92 15.80 11.02
C PHE A 135 3.44 15.14 9.73
N SER A 136 2.17 14.71 9.70
CA SER A 136 1.58 13.99 8.57
C SER A 136 1.52 14.87 7.33
N ALA A 137 1.05 16.11 7.48
CA ALA A 137 0.98 17.09 6.41
C ALA A 137 2.35 17.38 5.81
N ARG A 138 3.40 17.53 6.64
CA ARG A 138 4.77 17.71 6.13
C ARG A 138 5.28 16.50 5.36
N GLN A 139 5.03 15.29 5.85
CA GLN A 139 5.46 14.08 5.15
C GLN A 139 4.82 14.00 3.75
N ILE A 140 3.54 14.35 3.63
CA ILE A 140 2.82 14.39 2.35
C ILE A 140 3.36 15.50 1.44
N ALA A 141 3.54 16.72 1.95
CA ALA A 141 4.08 17.84 1.20
C ALA A 141 5.48 17.53 0.61
N CYS A 142 6.40 17.01 1.44
CA CYS A 142 7.71 16.55 0.99
C CYS A 142 7.60 15.53 -0.15
N ARG A 143 6.62 14.62 -0.07
CA ARG A 143 6.43 13.56 -1.05
C ARG A 143 5.85 14.07 -2.36
N LEU A 144 4.87 14.97 -2.31
CA LEU A 144 4.30 15.60 -3.50
C LEU A 144 5.40 16.35 -4.26
N LEU A 145 6.10 17.26 -3.59
CA LEU A 145 7.20 18.05 -4.17
C LEU A 145 8.34 17.16 -4.69
N GLY A 146 8.71 16.14 -3.92
CA GLY A 146 9.75 15.18 -4.27
C GLY A 146 9.33 14.10 -5.26
N SER A 147 8.09 14.10 -5.74
CA SER A 147 7.55 13.13 -6.73
C SER A 147 7.10 13.80 -8.04
N ARG A 148 6.93 15.12 -8.02
CA ARG A 148 6.41 15.91 -9.13
C ARG A 148 7.30 15.80 -10.37
N GLY A 149 6.66 15.63 -11.53
CA GLY A 149 7.33 15.66 -12.83
C GLY A 149 8.05 14.36 -13.25
N TYR A 150 8.18 13.34 -12.39
CA TYR A 150 8.81 12.07 -12.79
C TYR A 150 8.02 10.81 -12.45
N LEU A 151 7.14 10.82 -11.45
CA LEU A 151 6.27 9.66 -11.17
C LEU A 151 4.99 9.72 -12.02
N CYS A 152 4.55 8.56 -12.48
CA CYS A 152 3.19 8.36 -12.92
C CYS A 152 2.23 8.55 -11.74
N GLN A 153 1.22 9.42 -11.89
CA GLN A 153 0.30 9.75 -10.80
C GLN A 153 -0.62 8.58 -10.40
N LYS A 154 -0.85 7.63 -11.32
CA LYS A 154 -1.66 6.42 -11.06
C LYS A 154 -0.89 5.33 -10.31
N CYS A 155 0.25 4.89 -10.85
CA CYS A 155 1.00 3.76 -10.30
C CYS A 155 2.15 4.15 -9.37
N TRP A 156 2.48 5.44 -9.26
CA TRP A 156 3.59 5.98 -8.47
C TRP A 156 4.96 5.39 -8.81
N LEU A 157 5.11 4.80 -10.00
CA LEU A 157 6.41 4.41 -10.56
C LEU A 157 6.93 5.54 -11.46
N PRO A 158 8.24 5.67 -11.66
CA PRO A 158 8.78 6.59 -12.65
C PRO A 158 8.18 6.34 -14.03
N GLN A 159 8.03 7.39 -14.85
CA GLN A 159 7.31 7.28 -16.13
C GLN A 159 7.86 6.17 -17.04
N GLU A 160 9.18 6.01 -17.08
CA GLU A 160 9.91 4.92 -17.77
C GLU A 160 9.54 3.50 -17.31
N ASP A 161 9.02 3.36 -16.09
CA ASP A 161 8.64 2.10 -15.45
C ASP A 161 7.14 1.98 -15.23
N CYS A 162 6.35 2.87 -15.84
CA CYS A 162 4.91 2.92 -15.66
C CYS A 162 4.29 1.57 -16.00
N MET A 163 3.48 1.05 -15.09
CA MET A 163 2.84 -0.26 -15.22
C MET A 163 1.35 -0.20 -15.56
N CYS A 164 0.78 0.99 -15.70
CA CYS A 164 -0.68 1.18 -15.73
C CYS A 164 -1.38 0.44 -16.87
N SER A 165 -0.76 0.35 -18.05
CA SER A 165 -1.33 -0.35 -19.22
C SER A 165 -1.41 -1.88 -19.04
N ARG A 166 -0.71 -2.42 -18.05
CA ARG A 166 -0.68 -3.86 -17.74
C ARG A 166 -1.61 -4.24 -16.57
N VAL A 167 -2.16 -3.26 -15.86
CA VAL A 167 -3.10 -3.51 -14.76
C VAL A 167 -4.49 -3.67 -15.35
N VAL A 168 -5.12 -4.81 -15.09
CA VAL A 168 -6.50 -5.08 -15.48
C VAL A 168 -7.43 -4.47 -14.42
N THR A 169 -8.39 -3.66 -14.87
CA THR A 169 -9.42 -3.10 -14.01
C THR A 169 -10.53 -4.11 -13.77
N SER A 170 -11.13 -4.08 -12.58
CA SER A 170 -12.26 -4.91 -12.19
C SER A 170 -13.25 -4.05 -11.41
N ASN A 171 -14.54 -4.36 -11.45
CA ASN A 171 -15.52 -3.69 -10.62
C ASN A 171 -15.64 -4.45 -9.29
N LEU A 172 -15.32 -3.77 -8.19
CA LEU A 172 -15.63 -4.29 -6.85
C LEU A 172 -17.15 -4.39 -6.71
N TRP A 173 -17.65 -5.40 -6.00
CA TRP A 173 -19.07 -5.46 -5.69
C TRP A 173 -19.52 -4.16 -5.02
N HIS A 174 -20.60 -3.55 -5.53
CA HIS A 174 -20.94 -2.15 -5.29
C HIS A 174 -21.26 -1.80 -3.83
N ARG A 175 -21.52 -2.80 -2.97
CA ARG A 175 -21.70 -2.63 -1.53
C ARG A 175 -20.43 -2.84 -0.72
N ILE A 176 -19.28 -3.10 -1.33
CA ILE A 176 -17.98 -3.17 -0.65
C ILE A 176 -17.21 -1.89 -0.94
N ARG A 177 -16.69 -1.28 0.11
CA ARG A 177 -15.76 -0.15 0.05
C ARG A 177 -14.52 -0.44 0.87
N PHE A 178 -13.36 -0.33 0.22
CA PHE A 178 -12.06 -0.35 0.89
C PHE A 178 -11.65 1.05 1.31
N TRP A 179 -11.25 1.20 2.57
CA TRP A 179 -10.61 2.38 3.10
C TRP A 179 -9.14 2.08 3.36
N LEU A 180 -8.27 2.59 2.49
CA LEU A 180 -6.83 2.51 2.67
C LEU A 180 -6.41 3.58 3.66
N TYR A 181 -6.36 3.19 4.93
CA TYR A 181 -5.87 4.05 6.00
C TYR A 181 -4.36 4.02 5.99
N MET A 182 -3.78 4.95 5.23
CA MET A 182 -2.38 4.93 4.80
C MET A 182 -1.52 5.83 5.68
N HIS A 183 -0.40 5.28 6.14
CA HIS A 183 0.59 6.05 6.87
C HIS A 183 1.26 7.08 5.94
N PRO A 184 1.49 8.33 6.36
CA PRO A 184 1.99 9.39 5.46
C PRO A 184 3.42 9.14 4.95
N LYS A 185 4.21 8.29 5.62
CA LYS A 185 5.51 7.82 5.10
C LYS A 185 5.39 6.75 4.00
N ASP A 186 4.22 6.22 3.74
CA ASP A 186 3.96 5.19 2.74
C ASP A 186 3.24 5.76 1.49
N PHE A 187 2.66 6.95 1.60
CA PHE A 187 2.18 7.73 0.46
C PHE A 187 3.26 7.90 -0.62
N LEU A 188 2.91 7.75 -1.90
CA LEU A 188 3.81 7.79 -3.06
C LEU A 188 5.03 6.85 -2.99
N ARG A 189 5.01 5.81 -2.13
CA ARG A 189 6.04 4.77 -2.18
C ARG A 189 5.81 3.86 -3.40
N GLN A 190 6.86 3.72 -4.21
CA GLN A 190 6.84 2.89 -5.42
C GLN A 190 6.43 1.42 -5.16
N ASN A 191 6.76 0.87 -4.00
CA ASN A 191 6.44 -0.50 -3.62
C ASN A 191 5.24 -0.62 -2.67
N ASN A 192 4.49 0.46 -2.44
CA ASN A 192 3.23 0.38 -1.72
C ASN A 192 2.24 -0.43 -2.57
N THR A 193 1.64 -1.46 -1.98
CA THR A 193 0.67 -2.33 -2.66
C THR A 193 -0.76 -1.89 -2.46
N GLY A 194 -1.07 -1.09 -1.43
CA GLY A 194 -2.41 -0.55 -1.19
C GLY A 194 -2.92 0.22 -2.40
N LYS A 195 -2.06 0.99 -3.07
CA LYS A 195 -2.44 1.73 -4.29
C LYS A 195 -3.03 0.86 -5.41
N LEU A 196 -2.72 -0.44 -5.43
CA LEU A 196 -3.26 -1.34 -6.44
C LEU A 196 -4.78 -1.45 -6.35
N LEU A 197 -5.36 -1.29 -5.15
CA LEU A 197 -6.81 -1.43 -4.96
C LEU A 197 -7.59 -0.38 -5.75
N TRP A 198 -7.19 0.89 -5.75
CA TRP A 198 -7.86 1.89 -6.58
C TRP A 198 -7.41 1.86 -8.04
N GLN A 199 -6.26 1.24 -8.36
CA GLN A 199 -5.89 0.98 -9.76
C GLN A 199 -6.75 -0.11 -10.38
N VAL A 200 -7.13 -1.13 -9.60
CA VAL A 200 -7.99 -2.24 -10.03
C VAL A 200 -9.46 -1.84 -9.96
N PHE A 201 -9.92 -1.34 -8.80
CA PHE A 201 -11.34 -1.09 -8.51
C PHE A 201 -11.81 0.35 -8.71
N GLY A 202 -10.88 1.30 -8.91
CA GLY A 202 -11.19 2.73 -8.97
C GLY A 202 -11.26 3.41 -7.60
N ILE A 203 -11.11 4.74 -7.61
CA ILE A 203 -11.04 5.58 -6.40
C ILE A 203 -12.36 5.69 -5.63
N ASN A 204 -13.48 5.23 -6.20
CA ASN A 204 -14.78 5.20 -5.53
C ASN A 204 -14.95 3.96 -4.64
N ALA A 205 -14.43 2.83 -5.11
CA ALA A 205 -14.44 1.55 -4.41
C ALA A 205 -13.30 1.42 -3.40
N ALA A 206 -12.13 2.01 -3.71
CA ALA A 206 -10.98 2.05 -2.81
C ALA A 206 -10.57 3.50 -2.51
N LYS A 207 -10.95 3.98 -1.33
CA LYS A 207 -10.75 5.36 -0.85
C LYS A 207 -9.44 5.50 -0.10
N LEU A 208 -8.70 6.57 -0.37
CA LEU A 208 -7.48 6.92 0.36
C LEU A 208 -7.80 7.77 1.59
N CYS A 209 -7.47 7.26 2.79
CA CYS A 209 -7.48 8.05 4.02
C CYS A 209 -6.05 8.16 4.57
N LEU A 210 -5.48 9.36 4.59
CA LEU A 210 -4.11 9.57 5.08
C LEU A 210 -4.14 9.74 6.60
N PHE A 211 -3.43 8.86 7.32
CA PHE A 211 -3.32 8.91 8.79
C PHE A 211 -2.78 10.25 9.26
N GLY A 212 -3.48 10.87 10.21
CA GLY A 212 -3.14 12.18 10.75
C GLY A 212 -3.51 13.33 9.83
N ILE A 213 -4.33 13.15 8.78
CA ILE A 213 -4.93 14.25 8.03
C ILE A 213 -6.40 14.35 8.43
N ALA A 214 -6.74 15.43 9.15
CA ALA A 214 -8.04 15.63 9.77
C ALA A 214 -9.18 15.53 8.74
N GLU A 215 -9.04 16.21 7.59
CA GLU A 215 -10.07 16.22 6.55
C GLU A 215 -10.31 14.83 5.94
N HIS A 216 -9.26 14.01 5.80
CA HIS A 216 -9.40 12.64 5.29
C HIS A 216 -10.06 11.72 6.32
N GLU A 217 -9.64 11.83 7.58
CA GLU A 217 -10.23 11.05 8.67
C GLU A 217 -11.70 11.43 8.86
N GLU A 218 -12.06 12.71 8.75
CA GLU A 218 -13.45 13.17 8.79
C GLU A 218 -14.29 12.60 7.66
N ILE A 219 -13.82 12.64 6.40
CA ILE A 219 -14.51 12.03 5.25
C ILE A 219 -14.76 10.53 5.50
N MET A 220 -13.76 9.82 6.01
CA MET A 220 -13.86 8.39 6.32
C MET A 220 -14.86 8.11 7.44
N TRP A 221 -14.78 8.82 8.56
CA TRP A 221 -15.68 8.63 9.69
C TRP A 221 -17.12 9.07 9.38
N ASN A 222 -17.31 10.09 8.55
CA ASN A 222 -18.62 10.45 8.05
C ASN A 222 -19.23 9.28 7.28
N ALA A 223 -18.49 8.65 6.35
CA ALA A 223 -18.99 7.46 5.65
C ALA A 223 -19.36 6.31 6.60
N PHE A 224 -18.56 6.08 7.65
CA PHE A 224 -18.85 5.07 8.66
C PHE A 224 -20.11 5.37 9.47
N SER A 225 -20.33 6.65 9.81
CA SER A 225 -21.56 7.08 10.50
C SER A 225 -22.80 6.85 9.64
N HIS A 226 -22.72 7.06 8.32
CA HIS A 226 -23.84 6.81 7.41
C HIS A 226 -24.16 5.31 7.26
N SER A 227 -23.13 4.45 7.14
CA SER A 227 -23.35 3.00 7.01
C SER A 227 -23.68 2.31 8.34
N GLY A 228 -23.33 2.93 9.48
CA GLY A 228 -23.52 2.38 10.82
C GLY A 228 -22.43 1.39 11.21
N ARG A 229 -22.16 1.29 12.53
CA ARG A 229 -21.07 0.48 13.11
C ARG A 229 -21.05 -0.97 12.63
N ASN A 230 -22.22 -1.59 12.46
CA ASN A 230 -22.33 -3.00 12.07
C ASN A 230 -21.90 -3.26 10.62
N ASN A 231 -21.63 -2.22 9.85
CA ASN A 231 -21.16 -2.28 8.47
C ASN A 231 -19.71 -1.77 8.34
N VAL A 232 -18.94 -1.75 9.43
CA VAL A 232 -17.54 -1.27 9.44
C VAL A 232 -16.64 -2.30 10.12
N TRP A 233 -15.60 -2.73 9.41
CA TRP A 233 -14.60 -3.68 9.94
C TRP A 233 -13.18 -3.23 9.65
N CYS A 234 -12.30 -3.37 10.64
CA CYS A 234 -10.87 -3.17 10.47
C CYS A 234 -10.15 -4.51 10.24
N LEU A 235 -9.35 -4.60 9.18
CA LEU A 235 -8.52 -5.76 8.91
C LEU A 235 -7.24 -5.62 9.71
N TYR A 236 -7.26 -6.19 10.91
CA TYR A 236 -6.11 -6.12 11.82
C TYR A 236 -6.10 -7.32 12.77
N PRO A 237 -4.97 -8.03 12.92
CA PRO A 237 -4.84 -9.12 13.86
C PRO A 237 -4.77 -8.55 15.28
N ASN A 238 -5.93 -8.36 15.91
CA ASN A 238 -6.02 -7.93 17.29
C ASN A 238 -5.90 -9.16 18.21
N LYS A 239 -4.78 -9.26 18.93
CA LYS A 239 -4.49 -10.37 19.86
C LYS A 239 -5.18 -10.21 21.23
N ASN A 240 -5.69 -9.02 21.53
CA ASN A 240 -6.19 -8.65 22.86
C ASN A 240 -7.72 -8.64 22.96
N THR A 241 -8.41 -8.98 21.89
CA THR A 241 -9.88 -9.03 21.79
C THR A 241 -10.21 -10.18 20.83
N PRO A 242 -11.30 -10.95 21.02
CA PRO A 242 -11.63 -12.05 20.12
C PRO A 242 -11.77 -11.49 18.71
N THR A 243 -10.78 -11.75 17.86
CA THR A 243 -10.87 -11.43 16.44
C THR A 243 -11.84 -12.43 15.84
N LYS A 244 -12.90 -11.93 15.19
CA LYS A 244 -13.86 -12.77 14.50
C LYS A 244 -13.25 -13.17 13.16
N SER A 245 -13.47 -14.42 12.75
CA SER A 245 -13.25 -14.80 11.35
C SER A 245 -14.21 -14.02 10.45
N VAL A 246 -13.97 -14.03 9.13
CA VAL A 246 -14.94 -13.47 8.19
C VAL A 246 -16.29 -14.17 8.35
N GLU A 247 -16.31 -15.49 8.45
CA GLU A 247 -17.52 -16.28 8.66
C GLU A 247 -18.28 -15.79 9.91
N ASP A 248 -17.61 -15.69 11.06
CA ASP A 248 -18.19 -15.24 12.34
C ASP A 248 -18.72 -13.80 12.31
N SER A 249 -18.16 -12.98 11.42
CA SER A 249 -18.56 -11.57 11.28
C SER A 249 -19.88 -11.42 10.51
N PHE A 250 -20.25 -12.42 9.69
CA PHE A 250 -21.44 -12.40 8.85
C PHE A 250 -22.48 -13.48 9.20
N THR A 251 -22.23 -14.30 10.24
CA THR A 251 -23.20 -15.27 10.77
C THR A 251 -24.47 -14.56 11.26
N GLY A 252 -25.59 -14.75 10.55
CA GLY A 252 -26.90 -14.15 10.90
C GLY A 252 -27.33 -12.99 10.02
N CYS A 253 -26.48 -12.51 9.11
CA CYS A 253 -26.92 -11.61 8.04
C CYS A 253 -27.82 -12.42 7.07
N THR A 254 -29.05 -12.00 6.83
CA THR A 254 -30.02 -12.77 6.04
C THR A 254 -29.90 -12.42 4.55
N SER A 255 -29.81 -13.43 3.69
CA SER A 255 -29.62 -13.29 2.23
C SER A 255 -30.65 -12.39 1.54
N ASN A 256 -31.81 -12.16 2.15
CA ASN A 256 -32.90 -11.39 1.57
C ASN A 256 -32.62 -9.87 1.45
N ASN A 257 -31.66 -9.31 2.20
CA ASN A 257 -31.26 -7.89 2.07
C ASN A 257 -30.12 -7.65 1.07
N LEU A 258 -29.47 -8.70 0.58
CA LEU A 258 -28.27 -8.60 -0.28
C LEU A 258 -28.59 -8.59 -1.78
N LEU A 259 -29.76 -9.10 -2.16
CA LEU A 259 -30.20 -9.28 -3.55
C LEU A 259 -31.23 -8.25 -4.01
N SER A 260 -31.57 -7.26 -3.18
CA SER A 260 -32.44 -6.16 -3.56
C SER A 260 -31.78 -5.35 -4.69
N GLU A 261 -32.49 -5.20 -5.82
CA GLU A 261 -32.05 -4.36 -6.94
C GLU A 261 -31.63 -2.96 -6.44
N PRO A 262 -30.62 -2.32 -7.06
CA PRO A 262 -30.11 -1.04 -6.62
C PRO A 262 -31.19 0.05 -6.78
N HIS A 263 -31.93 0.31 -5.71
CA HIS A 263 -32.55 1.60 -5.51
C HIS A 263 -31.41 2.61 -5.36
N GLN A 264 -31.48 3.73 -6.08
CA GLN A 264 -30.40 4.72 -6.16
C GLN A 264 -29.88 5.07 -4.76
N THR A 265 -28.60 4.77 -4.53
CA THR A 265 -27.77 5.28 -3.42
C THR A 265 -28.36 5.12 -2.03
N ASP A 266 -28.52 3.88 -1.55
CA ASP A 266 -28.62 3.65 -0.10
C ASP A 266 -27.22 3.50 0.50
N GLU A 267 -26.56 4.61 0.82
CA GLU A 267 -25.24 4.61 1.48
C GLU A 267 -25.25 3.91 2.85
N GLY A 268 -26.44 3.67 3.41
CA GLY A 268 -26.67 2.94 4.66
C GLY A 268 -26.29 1.45 4.60
N GLU A 269 -26.22 0.86 3.41
CA GLU A 269 -25.97 -0.58 3.22
C GLU A 269 -24.54 -0.92 2.76
N MET A 270 -23.63 0.07 2.74
CA MET A 270 -22.24 -0.14 2.31
C MET A 270 -21.41 -0.82 3.40
N PHE A 271 -20.77 -1.95 3.06
CA PHE A 271 -19.75 -2.60 3.86
C PHE A 271 -18.40 -1.89 3.71
N ASN A 272 -17.94 -1.29 4.80
CA ASN A 272 -16.69 -0.55 4.86
C ASN A 272 -15.60 -1.41 5.50
N PHE A 273 -14.56 -1.71 4.74
CA PHE A 273 -13.39 -2.44 5.23
C PHE A 273 -12.18 -1.53 5.31
N ILE A 274 -11.63 -1.36 6.51
CA ILE A 274 -10.46 -0.53 6.80
C ILE A 274 -9.20 -1.39 6.67
N LEU A 275 -8.34 -1.02 5.74
CA LEU A 275 -7.03 -1.63 5.56
C LEU A 275 -5.96 -0.68 6.08
N ILE A 276 -5.28 -1.08 7.15
CA ILE A 276 -4.18 -0.29 7.71
C ILE A 276 -2.94 -0.46 6.83
N ASP A 277 -2.64 0.58 6.06
CA ASP A 277 -1.56 0.59 5.07
C ASP A 277 -0.34 1.33 5.61
N GLY A 278 0.55 0.58 6.26
CA GLY A 278 1.79 1.10 6.81
C GLY A 278 2.73 -0.02 7.19
N THR A 279 3.89 0.33 7.76
CA THR A 279 4.74 -0.69 8.38
C THR A 279 4.07 -1.24 9.64
N TRP A 280 4.34 -2.50 9.97
CA TRP A 280 3.87 -3.14 11.21
C TRP A 280 4.17 -2.34 12.49
N SER A 281 5.28 -1.60 12.52
CA SER A 281 5.61 -0.71 13.64
C SER A 281 4.66 0.49 13.75
N ASN A 282 4.17 1.00 12.62
CA ASN A 282 3.28 2.17 12.58
C ASN A 282 1.82 1.76 12.71
N SER A 283 1.45 0.56 12.22
CA SER A 283 0.07 0.07 12.17
C SER A 283 -0.58 0.01 13.56
N ALA A 284 0.18 -0.28 14.61
CA ALA A 284 -0.33 -0.30 15.98
C ALA A 284 -0.81 1.09 16.47
N ALA A 285 -0.09 2.16 16.11
CA ALA A 285 -0.50 3.52 16.46
C ALA A 285 -1.74 3.96 15.65
N MET A 286 -1.78 3.59 14.37
CA MET A 286 -2.92 3.85 13.49
C MET A 286 -4.18 3.12 13.97
N PHE A 287 -4.05 1.84 14.31
CA PHE A 287 -5.14 1.02 14.86
C PHE A 287 -5.66 1.57 16.18
N ARG A 288 -4.77 1.94 17.10
CA ARG A 288 -5.15 2.53 18.39
C ARG A 288 -5.99 3.81 18.18
N ARG A 289 -5.59 4.69 17.25
CA ARG A 289 -6.36 5.89 16.91
C ARG A 289 -7.76 5.54 16.38
N LEU A 290 -7.89 4.52 15.53
CA LEU A 290 -9.20 4.08 15.05
C LEU A 290 -10.08 3.56 16.20
N LYS A 291 -9.50 2.80 17.14
CA LYS A 291 -10.20 2.32 18.34
C LYS A 291 -10.65 3.46 19.25
N GLU A 292 -9.76 4.40 19.56
CA GLU A 292 -10.07 5.58 20.38
C GLU A 292 -11.21 6.39 19.76
N ARG A 293 -11.22 6.53 18.43
CA ARG A 293 -12.27 7.23 17.71
C ARG A 293 -13.58 6.44 17.64
N ALA A 294 -13.53 5.11 17.49
CA ALA A 294 -14.69 4.24 17.57
C ALA A 294 -15.36 4.31 18.94
N ASP A 295 -14.58 4.23 20.03
CA ASP A 295 -15.05 4.37 21.40
C ASP A 295 -15.72 5.74 21.62
N LEU A 296 -15.13 6.82 21.11
CA LEU A 296 -15.70 8.15 21.21
C LEU A 296 -17.03 8.32 20.45
N ILE A 297 -17.15 7.75 19.25
CA ILE A 297 -18.33 7.96 18.39
C ILE A 297 -19.45 6.96 18.71
N TRP A 298 -19.09 5.70 18.95
CA TRP A 298 -20.05 4.60 19.12
C TRP A 298 -20.19 4.12 20.56
N GLY A 299 -19.28 4.50 21.47
CA GLY A 299 -19.25 3.94 22.83
C GLY A 299 -18.95 2.44 22.87
N ASP A 300 -18.34 1.90 21.80
CA ASP A 300 -18.06 0.47 21.64
C ASP A 300 -16.81 0.24 20.77
N ASP A 301 -16.22 -0.96 20.86
CA ASP A 301 -14.99 -1.31 20.15
C ASP A 301 -15.19 -1.36 18.63
N LEU A 302 -14.11 -1.12 17.89
CA LEU A 302 -14.07 -1.24 16.43
C LEU A 302 -14.06 -2.73 16.04
N PRO A 303 -15.05 -3.24 15.28
CA PRO A 303 -15.05 -4.62 14.82
C PRO A 303 -13.79 -4.93 14.01
N CYS A 304 -13.12 -6.04 14.33
CA CYS A 304 -11.88 -6.46 13.68
C CYS A 304 -12.02 -7.85 13.06
N ILE A 305 -11.50 -7.98 11.85
CA ILE A 305 -11.36 -9.27 11.14
C ILE A 305 -9.89 -9.66 11.16
N SER A 306 -9.62 -10.90 11.57
CA SER A 306 -8.31 -11.53 11.39
C SER A 306 -8.41 -12.55 10.27
N LEU A 307 -7.54 -12.40 9.28
CA LEU A 307 -7.49 -13.29 8.11
C LEU A 307 -6.56 -14.47 8.36
N SER A 308 -6.88 -15.60 7.76
CA SER A 308 -6.04 -16.80 7.73
C SER A 308 -5.00 -16.68 6.60
N THR A 309 -4.18 -15.63 6.61
CA THR A 309 -3.35 -15.33 5.43
C THR A 309 -2.19 -16.30 5.25
N GLY A 310 -2.08 -16.86 4.03
CA GLY A 310 -0.90 -17.57 3.55
C GLY A 310 0.20 -16.64 3.02
N ALA A 311 1.24 -17.24 2.44
CA ALA A 311 2.37 -16.52 1.86
C ALA A 311 2.00 -15.60 0.68
N SER A 312 2.05 -14.28 0.87
CA SER A 312 1.86 -13.32 -0.25
C SER A 312 3.03 -13.36 -1.26
N ALA A 313 2.74 -13.22 -2.57
CA ALA A 313 3.74 -13.07 -3.64
C ALA A 313 4.76 -11.93 -3.36
N MET A 314 4.39 -10.93 -2.57
CA MET A 314 5.27 -9.84 -2.14
C MET A 314 6.44 -10.29 -1.24
N HIS A 315 6.40 -11.49 -0.64
CA HIS A 315 7.56 -12.07 0.06
C HIS A 315 8.79 -12.14 -0.85
N LYS A 316 8.57 -12.29 -2.17
CA LYS A 316 9.64 -12.34 -3.18
C LYS A 316 10.33 -10.97 -3.39
N LEU A 317 9.61 -9.86 -3.20
CA LEU A 317 10.16 -8.48 -3.33
C LEU A 317 10.79 -7.96 -2.04
N ARG A 318 10.19 -8.32 -0.91
CA ARG A 318 10.64 -7.91 0.42
C ARG A 318 10.37 -9.09 1.35
N PRO A 319 11.41 -9.83 1.76
CA PRO A 319 11.27 -10.84 2.80
C PRO A 319 10.60 -10.18 4.01
N GLN A 320 9.40 -10.66 4.36
CA GLN A 320 8.79 -10.25 5.60
C GLN A 320 9.42 -11.07 6.72
N PRO A 321 9.52 -10.52 7.92
CA PRO A 321 10.11 -11.24 9.05
C PRO A 321 9.28 -12.46 9.49
N SER A 322 8.05 -12.62 9.01
CA SER A 322 7.20 -13.77 9.31
C SER A 322 6.10 -13.97 8.27
N TRP A 323 5.62 -15.22 8.13
CA TRP A 323 4.63 -15.64 7.12
C TRP A 323 3.21 -15.13 7.40
N ASP A 324 2.90 -14.78 8.64
CA ASP A 324 1.67 -14.12 9.10
C ASP A 324 1.59 -12.63 8.71
N ARG A 325 2.62 -12.09 8.04
CA ARG A 325 2.67 -10.69 7.62
C ARG A 325 2.34 -10.58 6.14
N THR A 326 1.07 -10.27 5.85
CA THR A 326 0.62 -9.97 4.49
C THR A 326 0.85 -8.49 4.13
N CYS A 327 0.94 -8.20 2.83
CA CYS A 327 0.90 -6.82 2.33
C CYS A 327 -0.55 -6.34 2.23
N THR A 328 -0.78 -5.04 2.10
CA THR A 328 -2.13 -4.45 2.04
C THR A 328 -2.99 -5.01 0.90
N ALA A 329 -2.41 -5.25 -0.28
CA ALA A 329 -3.14 -5.91 -1.37
C ALA A 329 -3.46 -7.37 -1.04
N GLY A 330 -2.54 -8.09 -0.41
CA GLY A 330 -2.76 -9.46 0.04
C GLY A 330 -3.80 -9.58 1.15
N ALA A 331 -3.95 -8.56 2.01
CA ALA A 331 -5.05 -8.50 2.98
C ALA A 331 -6.40 -8.32 2.27
N ALA A 332 -6.47 -7.47 1.24
CA ALA A 332 -7.69 -7.33 0.44
C ALA A 332 -8.06 -8.62 -0.29
N VAL A 333 -7.08 -9.29 -0.90
CA VAL A 333 -7.26 -10.61 -1.56
C VAL A 333 -7.81 -11.62 -0.56
N GLY A 334 -7.14 -11.80 0.58
CA GLY A 334 -7.58 -12.77 1.60
C GLY A 334 -8.99 -12.49 2.12
N LEU A 335 -9.35 -11.21 2.29
CA LEU A 335 -10.72 -10.85 2.65
C LEU A 335 -11.73 -11.22 1.56
N LEU A 336 -11.45 -10.91 0.29
CA LEU A 336 -12.36 -11.20 -0.82
C LEU A 336 -12.56 -12.72 -0.99
N ASP A 337 -11.48 -13.50 -0.84
CA ASP A 337 -11.53 -14.96 -0.86
C ASP A 337 -12.34 -15.52 0.31
N GLU A 338 -12.08 -15.07 1.54
CA GLU A 338 -12.83 -15.51 2.71
C GLU A 338 -14.31 -15.09 2.64
N LEU A 339 -14.61 -13.89 2.12
CA LEU A 339 -15.99 -13.47 1.88
C LEU A 339 -16.66 -14.37 0.84
N HIS A 340 -15.97 -14.75 -0.23
CA HIS A 340 -16.51 -15.65 -1.26
C HIS A 340 -16.95 -17.02 -0.70
N LEU A 341 -16.30 -17.49 0.36
CA LEU A 341 -16.66 -18.75 1.02
C LEU A 341 -17.95 -18.65 1.85
N VAL A 342 -18.34 -17.43 2.26
CA VAL A 342 -19.60 -17.21 2.96
C VAL A 342 -20.76 -17.40 1.98
N SER A 343 -21.73 -18.25 2.35
CA SER A 343 -22.86 -18.65 1.50
C SER A 343 -23.67 -17.48 0.92
N GLN A 344 -23.66 -16.34 1.60
CA GLN A 344 -24.35 -15.12 1.20
C GLN A 344 -23.63 -14.35 0.07
N PHE A 345 -22.32 -14.51 -0.08
CA PHE A 345 -21.49 -13.77 -1.02
C PHE A 345 -20.90 -14.64 -2.13
N ASN A 346 -21.05 -15.97 -2.07
CA ASN A 346 -20.47 -16.92 -3.02
C ASN A 346 -20.85 -16.66 -4.49
N SER A 347 -22.02 -16.08 -4.75
CA SER A 347 -22.53 -15.80 -6.10
C SER A 347 -22.03 -14.47 -6.67
N LEU A 348 -21.34 -13.65 -5.86
CA LEU A 348 -20.91 -12.30 -6.24
C LEU A 348 -19.59 -12.25 -7.02
N GLY A 349 -18.93 -13.40 -7.21
CA GLY A 349 -17.67 -13.50 -7.94
C GLY A 349 -16.50 -12.73 -7.28
N LEU A 350 -16.46 -12.67 -5.94
CA LEU A 350 -15.41 -12.01 -5.18
C LEU A 350 -14.03 -12.67 -5.37
N ASP A 351 -13.99 -13.97 -5.66
CA ASP A 351 -12.79 -14.73 -6.05
C ASP A 351 -12.10 -14.13 -7.28
N LYS A 352 -12.88 -13.78 -8.32
CA LYS A 352 -12.33 -13.13 -9.53
C LYS A 352 -11.85 -11.71 -9.25
N GLN A 353 -12.50 -11.02 -8.31
CA GLN A 353 -12.07 -9.68 -7.88
C GLN A 353 -10.75 -9.78 -7.09
N ALA A 354 -10.57 -10.83 -6.29
CA ALA A 354 -9.31 -11.16 -5.61
C ALA A 354 -8.20 -11.48 -6.62
N GLU A 355 -8.47 -12.33 -7.62
CA GLU A 355 -7.54 -12.69 -8.70
C GLU A 355 -7.05 -11.44 -9.47
N ALA A 356 -7.94 -10.48 -9.75
CA ALA A 356 -7.55 -9.22 -10.39
C ALA A 356 -6.52 -8.42 -9.57
N VAL A 357 -6.68 -8.40 -8.24
CA VAL A 357 -5.72 -7.76 -7.33
C VAL A 357 -4.41 -8.54 -7.29
N GLU A 358 -4.44 -9.86 -7.20
CA GLU A 358 -3.22 -10.70 -7.25
C GLU A 358 -2.41 -10.49 -8.54
N ASN A 359 -3.09 -10.52 -9.69
CA ASN A 359 -2.46 -10.25 -10.99
C ASN A 359 -1.81 -8.86 -11.03
N SER A 360 -2.43 -7.85 -10.40
CA SER A 360 -1.85 -6.51 -10.31
C SER A 360 -0.60 -6.45 -9.41
N VAL A 361 -0.52 -7.30 -8.39
CA VAL A 361 0.69 -7.46 -7.55
C VAL A 361 1.84 -8.02 -8.36
N ASP A 362 1.58 -9.01 -9.22
CA ASP A 362 2.60 -9.59 -10.11
C ASP A 362 3.10 -8.57 -11.15
N VAL A 363 2.20 -7.74 -11.69
CA VAL A 363 2.56 -6.63 -12.57
C VAL A 363 3.48 -5.62 -11.88
N LEU A 364 3.19 -5.28 -10.62
CA LEU A 364 4.04 -4.41 -9.80
C LEU A 364 5.40 -5.05 -9.51
N LEU A 365 5.42 -6.34 -9.14
CA LEU A 365 6.64 -7.12 -8.91
C LEU A 365 7.53 -7.14 -10.16
N ALA A 366 6.96 -7.42 -11.33
CA ALA A 366 7.70 -7.42 -12.59
C ALA A 366 8.30 -6.03 -12.89
N SER A 367 7.53 -4.96 -12.69
CA SER A 367 7.96 -3.59 -12.98
C SER A 367 9.09 -3.13 -12.05
N LEU A 368 8.95 -3.39 -10.75
CA LEU A 368 10.01 -3.09 -9.76
C LEU A 368 11.27 -3.93 -9.99
N THR A 369 11.13 -5.20 -10.37
CA THR A 369 12.26 -6.08 -10.69
C THR A 369 13.00 -5.60 -11.92
N GLY A 370 12.28 -5.26 -13.00
CA GLY A 370 12.87 -4.69 -14.21
C GLY A 370 13.65 -3.40 -13.93
N ARG A 371 13.08 -2.50 -13.10
CA ARG A 371 13.78 -1.29 -12.64
C ARG A 371 15.07 -1.62 -11.89
N ARG A 372 15.04 -2.57 -10.95
CA ARG A 372 16.24 -2.95 -10.18
C ARG A 372 17.35 -3.46 -11.09
N LEU A 373 17.02 -4.32 -12.05
CA LEU A 373 17.97 -4.86 -13.02
C LEU A 373 18.59 -3.77 -13.88
N ARG A 374 17.78 -2.85 -14.43
CA ARG A 374 18.29 -1.68 -15.20
C ARG A 374 19.24 -0.80 -14.39
N MET A 375 18.97 -0.65 -13.08
CA MET A 375 19.81 0.13 -12.17
C MET A 375 21.03 -0.65 -11.64
N GLY A 376 21.33 -1.84 -12.17
CA GLY A 376 22.46 -2.67 -11.75
C GLY A 376 22.33 -3.22 -10.32
N ARG A 377 21.10 -3.32 -9.78
CA ARG A 377 20.84 -3.80 -8.42
C ARG A 377 20.38 -5.25 -8.43
N SER A 378 20.89 -6.05 -7.48
CA SER A 378 20.44 -7.44 -7.29
C SER A 378 18.92 -7.56 -7.12
N VAL A 379 18.33 -8.57 -7.75
CA VAL A 379 16.91 -8.94 -7.59
C VAL A 379 16.66 -9.49 -6.18
N THR A 380 17.57 -10.33 -5.69
CA THR A 380 17.53 -10.83 -4.32
C THR A 380 18.06 -9.76 -3.37
N ARG A 381 17.23 -9.36 -2.41
CA ARG A 381 17.72 -8.68 -1.21
C ARG A 381 18.41 -9.76 -0.38
N ARG A 382 19.76 -9.78 -0.34
CA ARG A 382 20.50 -10.66 0.57
C ARG A 382 19.80 -10.58 1.94
N GLN A 383 19.44 -11.72 2.52
CA GLN A 383 19.09 -11.76 3.94
C GLN A 383 20.19 -11.00 4.66
N ARG A 384 19.83 -10.01 5.48
CA ARG A 384 20.79 -9.52 6.48
C ARG A 384 20.94 -10.68 7.44
N HIS A 385 21.92 -11.54 7.17
CA HIS A 385 22.42 -12.44 8.19
C HIS A 385 22.83 -11.55 9.36
N HIS A 386 22.25 -11.82 10.52
CA HIS A 386 22.86 -11.45 11.79
C HIS A 386 24.05 -12.41 11.99
N ASP A 387 25.08 -12.25 11.17
CA ASP A 387 26.39 -12.78 11.48
C ASP A 387 27.13 -11.61 12.12
N ASP A 388 27.19 -11.63 13.45
CA ASP A 388 28.27 -11.12 14.31
C ASP A 388 27.70 -10.81 15.69
N PHE A 389 27.67 -11.83 16.54
CA PHE A 389 28.10 -11.75 17.94
C PHE A 389 28.56 -13.15 18.35
N CYS A 390 29.87 -13.40 18.20
CA CYS A 390 30.60 -14.29 19.09
C CYS A 390 30.92 -13.53 20.38
#